data_AF-A0A7X5DBW9-F1
#
_entry.id   AF-A0A7X5DBW9-F1
#
_cell.length_a   1.000
_cell.length_b   1.000
_cell.length_c   1.000
_cell.angle_alpha   90.00
_cell.angle_beta   90.00
_cell.angle_gamma   90.00
#
_symmetry.space_group_name_H-M   'P 1'
#
loop_
_entity.id
_entity.type
_entity.pdbx_description
1 polymer ?
#
loop_
_entity_poly.entity_id
_entity_poly.type
_entity_poly.pdbx_seq_one_letter_code
_entity_poly.pdbx_strand_id
1 'polypeptide(L)'
;REWLGPFTKDVLARWAANGRGRVFMVCPNFAVDCLETLYDIGCELQPYYEDQVRKNGRDYDAQPLVAVPCLNATKAHVSVLQHVLAPYVGAGSGA
;
A
#
# COMPACT_ATOMS: atom_id res chain seq x y z
N ARG A 1 1.53 2.00 26.26
CA ARG A 1 1.95 2.56 24.94
C ARG A 1 0.71 2.65 24.08
N GLU A 2 0.54 3.74 23.34
CA GLU A 2 -0.59 3.94 22.42
C GLU A 2 -0.14 3.69 20.98
N TRP A 3 -1.08 3.26 20.14
CA TRP A 3 -0.85 3.11 18.71
C TRP A 3 -0.81 4.48 18.03
N LEU A 4 0.09 4.64 17.06
CA LEU A 4 0.20 5.88 16.31
C LEU A 4 -0.97 5.99 15.33
N GLY A 5 -1.74 7.08 15.43
CA GLY A 5 -2.77 7.43 14.47
C GLY A 5 -2.25 8.34 13.33
N PRO A 6 -3.09 8.66 12.34
CA PRO A 6 -4.49 8.22 12.21
C PRO A 6 -4.60 6.74 11.77
N PHE A 7 -5.66 6.05 12.21
CA PHE A 7 -5.90 4.68 11.76
C PHE A 7 -6.40 4.65 10.31
N THR A 8 -5.96 3.65 9.55
CA THR A 8 -6.30 3.51 8.13
C THR A 8 -7.81 3.48 7.90
N LYS A 9 -8.57 2.79 8.75
CA LYS A 9 -10.04 2.73 8.68
C LYS A 9 -10.68 4.12 8.84
N ASP A 10 -10.20 4.95 9.76
CA ASP A 10 -10.72 6.32 9.96
C ASP A 10 -10.48 7.20 8.72
N VAL A 11 -9.31 7.08 8.12
CA VAL A 11 -8.96 7.80 6.88
C VAL A 11 -9.85 7.35 5.73
N LEU A 12 -10.05 6.04 5.57
CA LEU A 12 -10.90 5.46 4.53
C LEU A 12 -12.37 5.89 4.67
N ALA A 13 -12.93 5.88 5.88
CA ALA A 13 -14.29 6.36 6.12
C ALA A 13 -14.45 7.85 5.75
N ARG A 14 -13.49 8.68 6.18
CA ARG A 14 -13.48 10.11 5.83
C ARG A 14 -13.39 10.32 4.31
N TRP A 15 -12.58 9.53 3.61
CA TRP A 15 -12.46 9.63 2.15
C TRP A 15 -13.69 9.11 1.41
N ALA A 16 -14.36 8.07 1.92
CA ALA A 16 -15.61 7.57 1.35
C ALA A 16 -16.71 8.65 1.37
N ALA A 17 -16.78 9.43 2.45
CA ALA A 17 -17.75 10.51 2.63
C ALA A 17 -17.50 11.76 1.75
N ASN A 18 -16.23 12.09 1.48
CA ASN A 18 -15.86 13.39 0.87
C ASN A 18 -15.38 13.29 -0.59
N GLY A 19 -15.04 12.10 -1.08
CA GLY A 19 -14.27 11.94 -2.32
C GLY A 19 -15.07 11.56 -3.56
N ARG A 20 -14.47 11.82 -4.73
CA ARG A 20 -14.76 11.13 -5.99
C ARG A 20 -13.50 10.36 -6.42
N GLY A 21 -13.64 9.14 -6.92
CA GLY A 21 -12.53 8.34 -7.47
C GLY A 21 -11.92 7.29 -6.52
N ARG A 22 -11.11 6.40 -7.09
CA ARG A 22 -10.54 5.21 -6.43
C ARG A 22 -9.38 5.56 -5.50
N VAL A 23 -9.21 4.77 -4.44
CA VAL A 23 -8.03 4.80 -3.56
C VAL A 23 -7.00 3.80 -4.07
N PHE A 24 -5.76 4.26 -4.28
CA PHE A 24 -4.62 3.37 -4.51
C PHE A 24 -3.83 3.28 -3.21
N MET A 25 -3.74 2.07 -2.63
CA MET A 25 -3.09 1.84 -1.36
C MET A 25 -1.66 1.31 -1.59
N VAL A 26 -0.68 2.02 -1.05
CA VAL A 26 0.75 1.66 -1.10
C VAL A 26 1.24 1.41 0.33
N CYS A 27 2.07 0.39 0.51
CA CYS A 27 2.66 0.00 1.80
C CYS A 27 4.17 0.30 1.83
N PRO A 28 4.58 1.57 2.00
CA PRO A 28 5.98 1.98 1.80
C PRO A 28 6.97 1.37 2.81
N ASN A 29 6.48 0.89 3.96
CA ASN A 29 7.31 0.19 4.95
C ASN A 29 7.58 -1.27 4.58
N PHE A 30 6.96 -1.79 3.52
CA PHE A 30 7.10 -3.17 3.06
C PHE A 30 7.68 -3.18 1.63
N ALA A 31 8.82 -3.83 1.46
CA ALA A 31 9.42 -4.03 0.15
C ALA A 31 8.91 -5.30 -0.55
N VAL A 32 8.31 -6.22 0.22
CA VAL A 32 7.75 -7.50 -0.22
C VAL A 32 6.37 -7.66 0.37
N ASP A 33 5.50 -8.36 -0.36
CA ASP A 33 4.17 -8.66 0.13
C ASP A 33 4.22 -9.64 1.32
N CYS A 34 3.42 -9.34 2.33
CA CYS A 34 3.34 -10.07 3.58
C CYS A 34 1.88 -10.22 4.03
N LEU A 35 1.65 -10.71 5.25
CA LEU A 35 0.30 -10.91 5.77
C LEU A 35 -0.47 -9.59 5.78
N GLU A 36 0.14 -8.52 6.26
CA GLU A 36 -0.46 -7.20 6.39
C GLU A 36 -0.83 -6.60 5.02
N THR A 37 0.00 -6.78 3.99
CA THR A 37 -0.28 -6.21 2.65
C THR A 37 -1.29 -7.03 1.86
N LEU A 38 -1.34 -8.35 2.06
CA LEU A 38 -2.24 -9.24 1.34
C LEU A 38 -3.59 -9.39 2.04
N TYR A 39 -3.55 -9.76 3.32
CA TYR A 39 -4.75 -10.08 4.09
C TYR A 39 -5.42 -8.83 4.63
N ASP A 40 -4.73 -7.96 5.36
CA ASP A 40 -5.41 -6.82 5.99
C ASP A 40 -5.98 -5.87 4.92
N ILE A 41 -5.26 -5.66 3.81
CA ILE A 41 -5.78 -4.82 2.71
C ILE A 41 -6.94 -5.52 1.99
N GLY A 42 -6.72 -6.74 1.51
CA GLY A 42 -7.69 -7.43 0.66
C GLY A 42 -8.94 -7.94 1.41
N CYS A 43 -8.77 -8.39 2.65
CA CYS A 43 -9.84 -9.00 3.44
C CYS A 43 -10.44 -8.05 4.49
N GLU A 44 -9.73 -7.02 4.95
CA GLU A 44 -10.31 -6.07 5.91
C GLU A 44 -10.58 -4.68 5.33
N LEU A 45 -9.57 -4.02 4.79
CA LEU A 45 -9.64 -2.60 4.42
C LEU A 45 -10.45 -2.37 3.14
N GLN A 46 -10.31 -3.25 2.14
CA GLN A 46 -11.07 -3.16 0.91
C GLN A 46 -12.58 -3.36 1.15
N PRO A 47 -13.05 -4.46 1.80
CA PRO A 47 -14.47 -4.62 2.10
C PRO A 47 -15.02 -3.50 2.98
N TYR A 48 -14.23 -3.02 3.95
CA TYR A 48 -14.59 -1.88 4.78
C TYR A 48 -14.81 -0.61 3.95
N TYR A 49 -13.88 -0.28 3.05
CA TYR A 49 -14.02 0.91 2.21
C TYR A 49 -15.20 0.80 1.23
N GLU A 50 -15.43 -0.38 0.65
CA GLU A 50 -16.60 -0.65 -0.19
C GLU A 50 -17.91 -0.42 0.56
N ASP A 51 -18.03 -0.89 1.80
CA ASP A 51 -19.18 -0.65 2.66
C ASP A 51 -19.38 0.85 2.96
N GLN A 52 -18.30 1.56 3.33
CA GLN A 52 -18.36 3.01 3.57
C GLN A 52 -18.80 3.77 2.32
N VAL A 53 -18.29 3.39 1.15
CA VAL A 53 -18.66 3.99 -0.14
C VAL A 53 -20.14 3.79 -0.45
N ARG A 54 -20.66 2.55 -0.31
CA ARG A 54 -22.09 2.24 -0.49
C ARG A 54 -22.97 3.04 0.47
N LYS A 55 -22.58 3.14 1.75
CA LYS A 55 -23.29 3.93 2.77
C LYS A 55 -23.39 5.41 2.44
N ASN A 56 -22.42 5.95 1.71
CA ASN A 56 -22.42 7.33 1.25
C ASN A 56 -23.13 7.54 -0.10
N GLY A 57 -23.91 6.54 -0.56
CA GLY A 57 -24.75 6.65 -1.77
C GLY A 57 -23.97 6.68 -3.08
N ARG A 58 -22.73 6.18 -3.05
CA ARG A 58 -21.84 6.16 -4.22
C ARG A 58 -21.79 4.74 -4.76
N ASP A 59 -22.11 4.60 -6.04
CA ASP A 59 -21.96 3.35 -6.76
C ASP A 59 -20.68 3.37 -7.58
N TYR A 60 -19.99 2.23 -7.63
CA TYR A 60 -18.77 2.07 -8.41
C TYR A 60 -18.88 0.82 -9.27
N ASP A 61 -18.75 1.01 -10.58
CA ASP A 61 -18.62 -0.08 -11.54
C ASP A 61 -17.30 -0.87 -11.41
N ALA A 62 -16.36 -0.40 -10.58
CA ALA A 62 -15.02 -0.97 -10.41
C ALA A 62 -14.45 -0.81 -8.99
N GLN A 63 -13.57 -1.72 -8.59
CA GLN A 63 -12.89 -1.78 -7.28
C GLN A 63 -12.51 -0.39 -6.73
N PRO A 64 -13.17 0.09 -5.65
CA PRO A 64 -12.98 1.44 -5.15
C PRO A 64 -11.66 1.62 -4.39
N LEU A 65 -11.08 0.52 -3.88
CA LEU A 65 -9.73 0.46 -3.34
C LEU A 65 -8.91 -0.52 -4.17
N VAL A 66 -7.72 -0.11 -4.59
CA VAL A 66 -6.76 -0.91 -5.36
C VAL A 66 -5.48 -1.01 -4.55
N ALA A 67 -5.13 -2.24 -4.13
CA ALA A 67 -3.84 -2.51 -3.52
C ALA A 67 -2.73 -2.41 -4.59
N VAL A 68 -1.68 -1.66 -4.30
CA VAL A 68 -0.48 -1.60 -5.15
C VAL A 68 0.50 -2.65 -4.63
N PRO A 69 0.90 -3.64 -5.46
CA PRO A 69 1.85 -4.66 -5.03
C PRO A 69 3.16 -4.06 -4.54
N CYS A 70 3.77 -4.69 -3.55
CA CYS A 70 5.12 -4.33 -3.14
C CYS A 70 6.13 -4.60 -4.27
N LEU A 71 7.36 -4.10 -4.11
CA LEU A 71 8.41 -4.28 -5.12
C LEU A 71 8.75 -5.76 -5.37
N ASN A 72 8.59 -6.64 -4.38
CA ASN A 72 8.71 -8.09 -4.50
C ASN A 72 10.01 -8.49 -5.23
N ALA A 73 9.97 -9.46 -6.15
CA ALA A 73 11.11 -9.90 -6.94
C ALA A 73 11.31 -9.08 -8.24
N THR A 74 10.84 -7.84 -8.30
CA THR A 74 10.98 -7.00 -9.51
C THR A 74 12.40 -6.47 -9.68
N LYS A 75 12.76 -6.12 -10.92
CA LYS A 75 14.04 -5.43 -11.24
C LYS A 75 14.18 -4.09 -10.49
N ALA A 76 13.07 -3.42 -10.21
CA ALA A 76 13.08 -2.17 -9.46
C ALA A 76 13.59 -2.39 -8.03
N HIS A 77 13.17 -3.47 -7.36
CA HIS A 77 13.68 -3.81 -6.03
C HIS A 77 15.20 -4.03 -6.05
N VAL A 78 15.69 -4.80 -7.03
CA VAL A 78 17.13 -5.07 -7.20
C VAL A 78 17.89 -3.77 -7.43
N SER A 79 17.39 -2.89 -8.30
CA SER A 79 18.02 -1.61 -8.59
C SER A 79 18.15 -0.71 -7.36
N VAL A 80 17.13 -0.69 -6.49
CA VAL A 80 17.18 0.07 -5.23
C VAL A 80 18.24 -0.51 -4.30
N LEU A 81 18.26 -1.83 -4.12
CA LEU A 81 19.26 -2.50 -3.27
C LEU A 81 20.69 -2.24 -3.79
N GLN A 82 20.91 -2.36 -5.10
CA GLN A 82 22.20 -2.03 -5.73
C GLN A 82 22.62 -0.60 -5.44
N HIS A 83 21.71 0.36 -5.58
CA HIS A 83 22.01 1.77 -5.35
C HIS A 83 22.35 2.05 -3.87
N VAL A 84 21.58 1.49 -2.93
CA VAL A 84 21.82 1.64 -1.49
C VAL A 84 23.13 1.00 -1.06
N LEU A 85 23.47 -0.16 -1.63
CA LEU A 85 24.67 -0.91 -1.29
C LEU A 85 25.94 -0.41 -2.00
N ALA A 86 25.81 0.36 -3.09
CA ALA A 86 26.94 0.81 -3.91
C ALA A 86 28.07 1.49 -3.11
N PRO A 87 27.81 2.35 -2.10
CA PRO A 87 28.87 2.95 -1.29
C PRO A 87 29.59 1.98 -0.35
N TYR A 88 29.00 0.80 -0.07
CA TYR A 88 29.43 -0.10 1.00
C TYR A 88 30.05 -1.40 0.51
N VAL A 89 29.70 -1.85 -0.69
CA VAL A 89 30.18 -3.11 -1.26
C VAL A 89 31.55 -2.94 -1.96
N GLY A 90 32.06 -1.71 -2.01
CA GLY A 90 33.21 -1.33 -2.82
C GLY A 90 32.86 -1.42 -4.31
N ALA A 91 33.40 -0.51 -5.12
CA ALA A 91 33.66 -0.91 -6.50
C ALA A 91 34.59 -2.11 -6.35
N GLY A 92 34.16 -3.31 -6.77
CA GLY A 92 35.04 -4.46 -6.79
C GLY A 92 36.37 -3.99 -7.34
N SER A 93 37.43 -4.16 -6.55
CA SER A 93 38.80 -4.00 -6.99
C SER A 93 39.02 -4.98 -8.14
N GLY A 94 38.74 -4.52 -9.36
CA GLY A 94 39.24 -5.07 -10.61
C GLY A 94 39.89 -3.91 -11.36
N ALA A 95 41.17 -3.92 -11.74
CA ALA A 95 42.03 -5.04 -12.09
C ALA A 95 41.35 -6.02 -13.04
#